data_AF-A0A7V4F1K5-F1
#
_entry.id   AF-A0A7V4F1K5-F1
#
_cell.length_a   1.000
_cell.length_b   1.000
_cell.length_c   1.000
_cell.angle_alpha   90.00
_cell.angle_beta   90.00
_cell.angle_gamma   90.00
#
_symmetry.space_group_name_H-M   'P 1'
#
loop_
_entity.id
_entity.type
_entity.pdbx_description
1 polymer ?
#
loop_
_entity_poly.entity_id
_entity_poly.type
_entity_poly.pdbx_seq_one_letter_code
_entity_poly.pdbx_strand_id
1 'polypeptide(L)'
;MRKIIVCIPILLTLSLIAQIRVDCSGYYPTVGIGTNPQPNFYLTTSSRVKFDMGSYVGLIIDPSAYYALALYPTTNNHGNIGRSDRAFREIWAYNYYDLNSDSSQKENIRPLTNALQIVKGLRGIKYDLKREVAMDKTITDAGYVANVEKSRKGRVGFVAQEMVKVFPEAVHYVDSTHVYGIDYTRVIPVLVEAIKEQQIIIEALQ
;
A
#
# COMPACT_ATOMS: atom_id res chain seq x y z
N MET A 1 71.68 -36.42 35.64
CA MET A 1 70.24 -36.75 35.55
C MET A 1 69.50 -35.52 35.03
N ARG A 2 68.82 -35.57 33.88
CA ARG A 2 68.10 -34.40 33.33
C ARG A 2 66.73 -34.27 33.99
N LYS A 3 66.46 -33.14 34.63
CA LYS A 3 65.10 -32.75 35.05
C LYS A 3 64.34 -32.29 33.80
N ILE A 4 63.28 -33.00 33.42
CA ILE A 4 62.43 -32.58 32.30
C ILE A 4 61.47 -31.51 32.83
N ILE A 5 61.58 -30.29 32.28
CA ILE A 5 60.66 -29.20 32.57
C ILE A 5 59.40 -29.42 31.73
N VAL A 6 58.29 -29.77 32.38
CA VAL A 6 56.98 -29.91 31.72
C VAL A 6 56.29 -28.55 31.73
N CYS A 7 56.44 -27.79 30.64
CA CYS A 7 55.66 -26.57 30.43
C CYS A 7 54.20 -26.95 30.12
N ILE A 8 53.29 -26.62 31.03
CA ILE A 8 51.85 -26.79 30.80
C ILE A 8 51.34 -25.56 30.02
N PRO A 9 50.76 -25.72 28.81
CA PRO A 9 50.21 -24.60 28.06
C PRO A 9 48.93 -24.08 28.74
N ILE A 10 48.91 -22.77 29.05
CA ILE A 10 47.71 -22.09 29.55
C ILE A 10 46.77 -21.84 28.38
N LEU A 11 45.57 -22.44 28.41
CA LEU A 11 44.56 -22.27 27.39
C LEU A 11 43.78 -20.97 27.64
N LEU A 12 44.01 -19.95 26.81
CA LEU A 12 43.30 -18.67 26.90
C LEU A 12 42.00 -18.72 26.08
N THR A 13 40.85 -18.50 26.69
CA THR A 13 39.54 -18.49 26.02
C THR A 13 39.06 -17.07 25.70
N LEU A 14 38.95 -16.74 24.41
CA LEU A 14 38.20 -15.55 23.98
C LEU A 14 36.73 -15.94 23.75
N SER A 15 35.80 -15.24 24.39
CA SER A 15 34.38 -15.34 24.12
C SER A 15 33.98 -14.39 22.98
N LEU A 16 33.59 -14.95 21.83
CA LEU A 16 32.89 -14.19 20.79
C LEU A 16 31.46 -13.89 21.26
N ILE A 17 31.18 -12.61 21.48
CA ILE A 17 29.90 -12.09 21.96
C ILE A 17 28.97 -11.89 20.75
N ALA A 18 27.99 -12.79 20.59
CA ALA A 18 27.25 -12.99 19.34
C ALA A 18 26.15 -11.93 19.07
N GLN A 19 26.28 -11.18 17.97
CA GLN A 19 25.38 -10.09 17.58
C GLN A 19 23.94 -10.48 17.18
N ILE A 20 23.65 -11.78 17.10
CA ILE A 20 22.32 -12.39 17.08
C ILE A 20 22.47 -13.68 17.89
N ARG A 21 21.55 -13.96 18.82
CA ARG A 21 21.53 -15.19 19.63
C ARG A 21 20.09 -15.67 19.74
N VAL A 22 19.99 -16.98 19.99
CA VAL A 22 18.82 -17.94 19.50
C VAL A 22 17.26 -18.98 20.81
N ASP A 23 15.96 -18.82 21.34
CA ASP A 23 15.53 -19.60 22.49
C ASP A 23 14.26 -20.39 22.18
N CYS A 24 14.43 -21.70 22.15
CA CYS A 24 13.42 -22.68 21.83
C CYS A 24 12.87 -23.39 23.08
N SER A 25 13.06 -22.83 24.28
CA SER A 25 12.58 -23.42 25.55
C SER A 25 11.12 -23.05 25.92
N GLY A 26 10.53 -22.04 25.29
CA GLY A 26 9.18 -21.53 25.59
C GLY A 26 8.13 -21.85 24.53
N TYR A 27 6.84 -21.77 24.91
CA TYR A 27 5.68 -22.00 24.03
C TYR A 27 5.62 -21.04 22.84
N TYR A 28 6.08 -19.80 23.02
CA TYR A 28 6.26 -18.81 21.96
C TYR A 28 7.75 -18.54 21.70
N PRO A 29 8.31 -18.98 20.57
CA PRO A 29 9.09 -18.11 19.69
C PRO A 29 9.43 -16.66 20.14
N THR A 30 10.63 -16.41 20.69
CA THR A 30 11.23 -15.05 20.83
C THR A 30 12.64 -14.94 20.21
N VAL A 31 12.87 -13.97 19.30
CA VAL A 31 14.14 -13.75 18.57
C VAL A 31 14.72 -12.38 18.94
N GLY A 32 16.06 -12.28 19.07
CA GLY A 32 16.72 -11.01 19.32
C GLY A 32 18.01 -10.78 18.52
N ILE A 33 18.28 -9.49 18.29
CA ILE A 33 19.47 -8.92 17.65
C ILE A 33 20.14 -8.00 18.68
N GLY A 34 21.46 -8.00 18.77
CA GLY A 34 22.23 -7.39 19.87
C GLY A 34 23.31 -8.36 20.35
N THR A 35 24.13 -8.01 21.35
CA THR A 35 25.38 -8.75 21.66
C THR A 35 25.24 -10.05 22.46
N ASN A 36 24.12 -10.30 23.16
CA ASN A 36 23.82 -11.63 23.71
C ASN A 36 22.31 -11.98 23.79
N PRO A 37 21.54 -11.98 22.67
CA PRO A 37 20.06 -12.07 22.66
C PRO A 37 19.47 -13.45 22.95
N GLN A 38 18.24 -13.75 22.49
CA GLN A 38 17.57 -15.05 22.63
C GLN A 38 16.97 -15.54 21.28
N PRO A 39 17.26 -16.80 20.88
CA PRO A 39 16.49 -18.08 18.98
C PRO A 39 15.11 -18.47 18.47
N ASN A 40 13.96 -17.85 18.70
CA ASN A 40 12.74 -18.38 18.06
C ASN A 40 11.72 -17.32 17.57
N PHE A 41 11.03 -17.51 16.46
CA PHE A 41 10.86 -16.40 15.49
C PHE A 41 9.63 -15.46 15.61
N TYR A 42 9.40 -14.77 16.74
CA TYR A 42 8.60 -13.52 16.77
C TYR A 42 9.37 -12.29 17.29
N LEU A 43 9.19 -11.16 16.60
CA LEU A 43 9.40 -9.81 17.15
C LEU A 43 8.11 -9.37 17.87
N THR A 44 7.86 -9.94 19.04
CA THR A 44 6.70 -9.56 19.87
C THR A 44 7.01 -8.28 20.64
N THR A 45 6.63 -7.13 20.11
CA THR A 45 6.70 -5.85 20.83
C THR A 45 5.37 -5.52 21.50
N SER A 46 5.39 -5.24 22.80
CA SER A 46 4.27 -4.63 23.55
C SER A 46 4.14 -3.12 23.32
N SER A 47 4.85 -2.59 22.33
CA SER A 47 5.09 -1.17 22.07
C SER A 47 5.22 -0.91 20.58
N ARG A 48 5.19 0.37 20.20
CA ARG A 48 5.35 0.85 18.82
C ARG A 48 6.61 0.31 18.14
N VAL A 49 6.45 -0.17 16.90
CA VAL A 49 7.58 -0.44 15.99
C VAL A 49 7.69 0.73 15.02
N LYS A 50 8.85 1.41 15.00
CA LYS A 50 9.17 2.46 14.02
C LYS A 50 10.19 1.93 13.02
N PHE A 51 9.82 1.94 11.74
CA PHE A 51 10.79 1.92 10.65
C PHE A 51 11.19 3.37 10.37
N ASP A 52 12.44 3.71 10.67
CA ASP A 52 13.01 5.03 10.43
C ASP A 52 14.02 4.94 9.30
N MET A 53 13.77 5.65 8.19
CA MET A 53 14.67 5.70 7.03
C MET A 53 15.28 7.11 6.87
N GLY A 54 15.13 7.97 7.88
CA GLY A 54 15.53 9.37 7.86
C GLY A 54 14.56 10.28 7.07
N SER A 55 14.83 11.58 7.15
CA SER A 55 14.00 12.61 6.52
C SER A 55 12.51 12.46 6.88
N TYR A 56 11.60 12.52 5.91
CA TYR A 56 10.15 12.34 6.11
C TYR A 56 9.70 10.87 5.99
N VAL A 57 10.63 9.94 5.73
CA VAL A 57 10.33 8.57 5.30
C VAL A 57 10.40 7.61 6.49
N GLY A 58 9.25 7.27 7.03
CA GLY A 58 9.14 6.28 8.10
C GLY A 58 7.72 5.78 8.30
N LEU A 59 7.60 4.61 8.92
CA LEU A 59 6.35 3.89 9.16
C LEU A 59 6.26 3.47 10.62
N ILE A 60 5.11 3.70 11.25
CA ILE A 60 4.83 3.35 12.64
C ILE A 60 3.74 2.27 12.65
N ILE A 61 4.05 1.14 13.28
CA ILE A 61 3.05 0.15 13.75
C ILE A 61 2.77 0.50 15.22
N ASP A 62 1.54 0.89 15.54
CA ASP A 62 1.16 1.34 16.87
C ASP A 62 0.06 0.47 17.49
N PRO A 63 0.40 -0.48 18.39
CA PRO A 63 -0.59 -1.34 19.04
C PRO A 63 -1.42 -0.63 20.12
N SER A 64 -1.16 0.66 20.41
CA SER A 64 -1.88 1.45 21.42
C SER A 64 -2.48 2.75 20.88
N ALA A 65 -2.71 2.83 19.57
CA ALA A 65 -3.30 3.99 18.90
C ALA A 65 -4.81 4.15 19.22
N TYR A 66 -5.12 4.91 20.27
CA TYR A 66 -6.48 5.36 20.62
C TYR A 66 -7.52 4.23 20.56
N TYR A 67 -7.31 3.21 21.39
CA TYR A 67 -8.13 1.99 21.51
C TYR A 67 -8.08 0.99 20.35
N ALA A 68 -7.17 1.16 19.38
CA ALA A 68 -6.95 0.22 18.28
C ALA A 68 -5.46 0.02 17.93
N LEU A 69 -5.19 -0.97 17.06
CA LEU A 69 -3.94 -1.05 16.30
C LEU A 69 -4.02 -0.08 15.12
N ALA A 70 -3.02 0.78 14.95
CA ALA A 70 -2.87 1.64 13.78
C ALA A 70 -1.56 1.40 13.03
N LEU A 71 -1.58 1.74 11.74
CA LEU A 71 -0.43 1.73 10.84
C LEU A 71 -0.40 3.08 10.12
N TYR A 72 0.61 3.92 10.40
CA TYR A 72 0.64 5.30 9.91
C TYR A 72 2.07 5.82 9.65
N PRO A 73 2.25 6.79 8.73
CA PRO A 73 3.56 7.36 8.42
C PRO A 73 4.08 8.28 9.54
N THR A 74 5.40 8.48 9.60
CA THR A 74 6.04 9.43 10.54
C THR A 74 5.77 10.90 10.24
N THR A 75 5.27 11.22 9.05
CA THR A 75 4.95 12.57 8.60
C THR A 75 3.55 12.56 7.99
N ASN A 76 2.71 13.54 8.33
CA ASN A 76 1.36 13.62 7.80
C ASN A 76 1.38 13.81 6.26
N ASN A 77 0.40 13.22 5.56
CA ASN A 77 0.30 13.23 4.11
C ASN A 77 1.60 12.80 3.39
N HIS A 78 2.25 11.73 3.88
CA HIS A 78 3.49 11.21 3.32
C HIS A 78 3.50 9.68 3.29
N GLY A 79 4.13 9.09 2.25
CA GLY A 79 4.19 7.64 2.03
C GLY A 79 2.94 7.07 1.34
N ASN A 80 3.13 5.96 0.60
CA ASN A 80 2.10 5.35 -0.24
C ASN A 80 1.88 3.87 0.14
N ILE A 81 0.64 3.39 0.04
CA ILE A 81 0.33 1.95 0.13
C ILE A 81 0.50 1.34 -1.27
N GLY A 82 1.72 0.87 -1.55
CA GLY A 82 2.12 0.34 -2.86
C GLY A 82 2.65 1.42 -3.82
N ARG A 83 2.94 1.03 -5.06
CA ARG A 83 3.51 1.89 -6.11
C ARG A 83 2.99 1.47 -7.49
N SER A 84 3.11 2.32 -8.51
CA SER A 84 2.58 2.08 -9.87
C SER A 84 3.21 0.89 -10.61
N ASP A 85 4.41 0.44 -10.23
CA ASP A 85 5.06 -0.80 -10.67
C ASP A 85 4.85 -1.99 -9.70
N ARG A 86 4.34 -1.73 -8.49
CA ARG A 86 4.26 -2.66 -7.35
C ARG A 86 2.99 -2.37 -6.53
N ALA A 87 1.85 -2.60 -7.15
CA ALA A 87 0.54 -2.43 -6.52
C ALA A 87 0.14 -3.68 -5.72
N PHE A 88 -0.66 -3.50 -4.68
CA PHE A 88 -1.37 -4.61 -4.03
C PHE A 88 -2.48 -5.14 -4.95
N ARG A 89 -2.72 -6.45 -4.95
CA ARG A 89 -3.76 -7.10 -5.79
C ARG A 89 -5.17 -6.63 -5.42
N GLU A 90 -5.44 -6.57 -4.12
CA GLU A 90 -6.72 -6.26 -3.48
C GLU A 90 -6.44 -5.55 -2.15
N ILE A 91 -7.38 -4.72 -1.70
CA ILE A 91 -7.41 -4.16 -0.34
C ILE A 91 -8.75 -4.54 0.28
N TRP A 92 -8.72 -5.19 1.45
CA TRP A 92 -9.91 -5.62 2.17
C TRP A 92 -10.06 -4.74 3.43
N ALA A 93 -11.07 -3.88 3.45
CA ALA A 93 -11.36 -2.96 4.54
C ALA A 93 -12.88 -2.77 4.70
N TYR A 94 -13.34 -2.53 5.92
CA TYR A 94 -14.77 -2.25 6.19
C TYR A 94 -15.19 -0.84 5.76
N ASN A 95 -14.29 0.14 5.86
CA ASN A 95 -14.53 1.54 5.52
C ASN A 95 -13.28 2.14 4.87
N TYR A 96 -13.48 3.19 4.07
CA TYR A 96 -12.41 4.08 3.59
C TYR A 96 -12.86 5.53 3.83
N TYR A 97 -11.98 6.35 4.39
CA TYR A 97 -12.28 7.75 4.71
C TYR A 97 -11.42 8.68 3.87
N ASP A 98 -12.05 9.43 2.96
CA ASP A 98 -11.38 10.52 2.25
C ASP A 98 -11.37 11.79 3.13
N LEU A 99 -10.18 12.13 3.63
CA LEU A 99 -9.94 13.30 4.47
C LEU A 99 -10.18 14.62 3.71
N ASN A 100 -10.13 14.62 2.37
CA ASN A 100 -10.39 15.80 1.52
C ASN A 100 -11.89 16.19 1.48
N SER A 101 -12.69 15.77 2.47
CA SER A 101 -14.12 16.04 2.58
C SER A 101 -14.45 17.31 3.37
N ASP A 102 -13.67 17.63 4.41
CA ASP A 102 -13.96 18.71 5.36
C ASP A 102 -13.89 20.12 4.73
N SER A 103 -14.78 21.03 5.12
CA SER A 103 -14.81 22.40 4.60
C SER A 103 -13.70 23.29 5.18
N SER A 104 -13.21 23.01 6.39
CA SER A 104 -12.07 23.71 7.00
C SER A 104 -10.73 23.37 6.33
N GLN A 105 -10.67 22.28 5.56
CA GLN A 105 -9.51 21.86 4.77
C GLN A 105 -9.62 22.28 3.30
N LYS A 106 -10.60 23.13 2.96
CA LYS A 106 -10.89 23.57 1.59
C LYS A 106 -10.83 25.09 1.47
N GLU A 107 -10.22 25.53 0.38
CA GLU A 107 -10.27 26.89 -0.11
C GLU A 107 -10.85 26.92 -1.53
N ASN A 108 -11.15 28.11 -2.05
CA ASN A 108 -11.52 28.30 -3.47
C ASN A 108 -12.71 27.47 -3.97
N ILE A 109 -13.65 27.10 -3.09
CA ILE A 109 -14.84 26.30 -3.40
C ILE A 109 -15.69 26.98 -4.50
N ARG A 110 -16.00 26.23 -5.56
CA ARG A 110 -16.73 26.68 -6.76
C ARG A 110 -17.75 25.61 -7.19
N PRO A 111 -18.84 25.97 -7.89
CA PRO A 111 -19.74 24.99 -8.48
C PRO A 111 -19.03 24.19 -9.57
N LEU A 112 -19.33 22.89 -9.63
CA LEU A 112 -19.00 22.05 -10.80
C LEU A 112 -20.03 22.34 -11.91
N THR A 113 -19.58 22.42 -13.16
CA THR A 113 -20.42 22.79 -14.31
C THR A 113 -20.07 21.95 -15.54
N ASN A 114 -21.03 21.78 -16.44
CA ASN A 114 -20.95 20.90 -17.63
C ASN A 114 -20.80 19.41 -17.29
N ALA A 115 -21.23 19.01 -16.09
CA ALA A 115 -21.08 17.66 -15.56
C ALA A 115 -21.74 16.61 -16.47
N LEU A 116 -22.90 16.92 -17.05
CA LEU A 116 -23.59 16.07 -18.02
C LEU A 116 -22.80 15.88 -19.31
N GLN A 117 -22.10 16.91 -19.80
CA GLN A 117 -21.24 16.78 -20.98
C GLN A 117 -19.98 15.97 -20.69
N ILE A 118 -19.39 16.14 -19.49
CA ILE A 118 -18.28 15.30 -19.02
C ILE A 118 -18.71 13.83 -18.99
N VAL A 119 -19.83 13.51 -18.33
CA VAL A 119 -20.36 12.13 -18.21
C VAL A 119 -20.70 11.54 -19.59
N LYS A 120 -21.27 12.32 -20.51
CA LYS A 120 -21.51 11.89 -21.91
C LYS A 120 -20.22 11.64 -22.70
N GLY A 121 -19.10 12.23 -22.28
CA GLY A 121 -17.76 11.96 -22.83
C GLY A 121 -17.10 10.70 -22.26
N LEU A 122 -17.60 10.13 -21.16
CA LEU A 122 -17.03 8.94 -20.53
C LEU A 122 -17.47 7.65 -21.23
N ARG A 123 -16.50 6.91 -21.76
CA ARG A 123 -16.74 5.63 -22.45
C ARG A 123 -16.45 4.44 -21.52
N GLY A 124 -17.50 3.89 -20.91
CA GLY A 124 -17.41 2.64 -20.16
C GLY A 124 -17.06 1.46 -21.09
N ILE A 125 -16.09 0.63 -20.70
CA ILE A 125 -15.60 -0.51 -21.49
C ILE A 125 -15.55 -1.81 -20.67
N LYS A 126 -15.57 -2.94 -21.40
CA LYS A 126 -15.11 -4.24 -20.89
C LYS A 126 -13.72 -4.54 -21.43
N TYR A 127 -12.85 -5.12 -20.59
CA TYR A 127 -11.47 -5.43 -20.96
C TYR A 127 -10.90 -6.63 -20.19
N ASP A 128 -9.87 -7.24 -20.76
CA ASP A 128 -8.99 -8.18 -20.08
C ASP A 128 -7.68 -7.46 -19.73
N LEU A 129 -7.18 -7.61 -18.51
CA LEU A 129 -5.82 -7.22 -18.18
C LEU A 129 -4.82 -8.12 -18.91
N LYS A 130 -3.75 -7.53 -19.44
CA LYS A 130 -2.62 -8.29 -19.98
C LYS A 130 -2.00 -9.17 -18.88
N ARG A 131 -1.50 -10.36 -19.25
CA ARG A 131 -1.03 -11.36 -18.27
C ARG A 131 0.14 -10.84 -17.44
N GLU A 132 1.06 -10.14 -18.08
CA GLU A 132 2.24 -9.49 -17.49
C GLU A 132 1.93 -8.25 -16.64
N VAL A 133 0.69 -7.76 -16.65
CA VAL A 133 0.19 -6.71 -15.74
C VAL A 133 -0.59 -7.33 -14.58
N ALA A 134 -1.27 -8.45 -14.82
CA ALA A 134 -2.01 -9.18 -13.78
C ALA A 134 -1.12 -10.03 -12.87
N MET A 135 0.09 -10.39 -13.30
CA MET A 135 0.98 -11.32 -12.59
C MET A 135 2.44 -11.17 -13.02
N ASP A 136 3.37 -11.29 -12.06
CA ASP A 136 4.80 -11.41 -12.35
C ASP A 136 5.13 -12.74 -13.03
N LYS A 137 6.09 -12.73 -13.97
CA LYS A 137 6.53 -13.91 -14.73
C LYS A 137 7.25 -14.96 -13.88
N THR A 138 7.74 -14.58 -12.70
CA THR A 138 8.35 -15.49 -11.71
C THR A 138 7.35 -16.39 -11.00
N ILE A 139 6.04 -16.11 -11.08
CA ILE A 139 5.00 -16.89 -10.43
C ILE A 139 4.59 -18.07 -11.31
N THR A 140 4.98 -19.28 -10.90
CA THR A 140 4.81 -20.52 -11.67
C THR A 140 3.78 -21.51 -11.09
N ASP A 141 3.25 -21.26 -9.89
CA ASP A 141 2.25 -22.16 -9.27
C ASP A 141 0.97 -22.27 -10.11
N ALA A 142 0.64 -23.50 -10.55
CA ALA A 142 -0.45 -23.72 -11.50
C ALA A 142 -1.82 -23.32 -10.92
N GLY A 143 -2.05 -23.49 -9.62
CA GLY A 143 -3.29 -23.11 -8.96
C GLY A 143 -3.48 -21.60 -8.92
N TYR A 144 -2.44 -20.86 -8.52
CA TYR A 144 -2.42 -19.40 -8.53
C TYR A 144 -2.56 -18.84 -9.95
N VAL A 145 -1.79 -19.37 -10.91
CA VAL A 145 -1.83 -18.98 -12.32
C VAL A 145 -3.24 -19.13 -12.91
N ALA A 146 -3.92 -20.25 -12.63
CA ALA A 146 -5.30 -20.47 -13.08
C ALA A 146 -6.30 -19.48 -12.46
N ASN A 147 -6.15 -19.15 -11.17
CA ASN A 147 -6.98 -18.16 -10.50
C ASN A 147 -6.78 -16.75 -11.06
N VAL A 148 -5.55 -16.34 -11.39
CA VAL A 148 -5.29 -15.04 -12.03
C VAL A 148 -5.75 -15.01 -13.50
N GLU A 149 -5.56 -16.09 -14.26
CA GLU A 149 -6.10 -16.20 -15.63
C GLU A 149 -7.63 -16.11 -15.69
N LYS A 150 -8.34 -16.42 -14.59
CA LYS A 150 -9.77 -16.18 -14.42
C LYS A 150 -10.05 -14.74 -14.00
N SER A 151 -9.41 -14.23 -12.95
CA SER A 151 -9.72 -12.92 -12.35
C SER A 151 -9.20 -11.71 -13.14
N ARG A 152 -8.29 -11.90 -14.11
CA ARG A 152 -7.79 -10.84 -14.99
C ARG A 152 -8.75 -10.46 -16.13
N LYS A 153 -9.78 -11.27 -16.40
CA LYS A 153 -10.64 -11.17 -17.59
C LYS A 153 -12.01 -10.55 -17.29
N GLY A 154 -12.67 -10.03 -18.33
CA GLY A 154 -14.05 -9.55 -18.27
C GLY A 154 -14.29 -8.36 -17.33
N ARG A 155 -13.25 -7.59 -17.02
CA ARG A 155 -13.30 -6.44 -16.11
C ARG A 155 -14.03 -5.27 -16.77
N VAL A 156 -14.62 -4.40 -15.95
CA VAL A 156 -15.30 -3.17 -16.38
C VAL A 156 -14.50 -1.96 -15.90
N GLY A 157 -14.47 -0.87 -16.67
CA GLY A 157 -13.79 0.37 -16.31
C GLY A 157 -13.74 1.38 -17.46
N PHE A 158 -12.77 2.28 -17.43
CA PHE A 158 -12.54 3.31 -18.45
C PHE A 158 -11.10 3.26 -19.00
N VAL A 159 -10.88 3.84 -20.18
CA VAL A 159 -9.52 4.11 -20.70
C VAL A 159 -9.04 5.46 -20.16
N ALA A 160 -7.97 5.46 -19.36
CA ALA A 160 -7.47 6.68 -18.73
C ALA A 160 -7.01 7.75 -19.74
N GLN A 161 -6.44 7.33 -20.87
CA GLN A 161 -6.02 8.21 -21.98
C GLN A 161 -7.18 8.75 -22.83
N GLU A 162 -8.41 8.27 -22.59
CA GLU A 162 -9.64 8.88 -23.11
C GLU A 162 -10.23 9.81 -22.04
N MET A 163 -10.33 9.33 -20.79
CA MET A 163 -10.82 10.13 -19.66
C MET A 163 -10.04 11.44 -19.47
N VAL A 164 -8.71 11.45 -19.63
CA VAL A 164 -7.89 12.66 -19.47
C VAL A 164 -8.23 13.79 -20.46
N LYS A 165 -8.96 13.49 -21.54
CA LYS A 165 -9.41 14.47 -22.55
C LYS A 165 -10.76 15.11 -22.21
N VAL A 166 -11.48 14.56 -21.24
CA VAL A 166 -12.86 14.98 -20.88
C VAL A 166 -13.04 15.23 -19.37
N PHE A 167 -12.21 14.64 -18.53
CA PHE A 167 -12.16 14.80 -17.08
C PHE A 167 -10.74 14.54 -16.55
N PRO A 168 -9.76 15.43 -16.82
CA PRO A 168 -8.37 15.26 -16.40
C PRO A 168 -8.21 15.17 -14.87
N GLU A 169 -9.11 15.78 -14.09
CA GLU A 169 -9.04 15.84 -12.62
C GLU A 169 -9.17 14.47 -11.94
N ALA A 170 -9.71 13.46 -12.63
CA ALA A 170 -9.77 12.07 -12.17
C ALA A 170 -8.62 11.19 -12.66
N VAL A 171 -7.69 11.70 -13.47
CA VAL A 171 -6.60 10.91 -14.05
C VAL A 171 -5.25 11.32 -13.47
N HIS A 172 -4.54 10.36 -12.88
CA HIS A 172 -3.19 10.57 -12.35
C HIS A 172 -2.16 9.92 -13.28
N TYR A 173 -1.26 10.70 -13.88
CA TYR A 173 -0.12 10.18 -14.63
C TYR A 173 1.10 9.99 -13.72
N VAL A 174 1.89 8.93 -13.93
CA VAL A 174 3.10 8.64 -13.15
C VAL A 174 4.31 8.55 -14.07
N ASP A 175 5.08 9.63 -14.18
CA ASP A 175 6.22 9.77 -15.10
C ASP A 175 7.21 8.61 -15.02
N SER A 176 7.56 8.18 -13.80
CA SER A 176 8.57 7.13 -13.57
C SER A 176 8.20 5.75 -14.13
N THR A 177 6.91 5.50 -14.40
CA THR A 177 6.42 4.24 -14.99
C THR A 177 5.63 4.44 -16.29
N HIS A 178 5.37 5.69 -16.69
CA HIS A 178 4.53 6.06 -17.84
C HIS A 178 3.10 5.46 -17.77
N VAL A 179 2.59 5.26 -16.54
CA VAL A 179 1.26 4.67 -16.27
C VAL A 179 0.26 5.78 -15.93
N TYR A 180 -0.98 5.61 -16.40
CA TYR A 180 -2.13 6.43 -16.02
C TYR A 180 -3.04 5.63 -15.07
N GLY A 181 -3.28 6.16 -13.88
CA GLY A 181 -4.31 5.69 -12.95
C GLY A 181 -5.59 6.53 -13.04
N ILE A 182 -6.70 6.00 -12.55
CA ILE A 182 -7.99 6.70 -12.45
C ILE A 182 -8.44 6.70 -10.99
N ASP A 183 -8.73 7.88 -10.45
CA ASP A 183 -9.46 8.05 -9.20
C ASP A 183 -10.97 7.98 -9.49
N TYR A 184 -11.52 6.78 -9.33
CA TYR A 184 -12.96 6.52 -9.54
C TYR A 184 -13.85 7.26 -8.54
N THR A 185 -13.32 7.72 -7.38
CA THR A 185 -14.14 8.43 -6.38
C THR A 185 -14.50 9.83 -6.86
N ARG A 186 -13.59 10.51 -7.58
CA ARG A 186 -13.82 11.83 -8.19
C ARG A 186 -14.90 11.84 -9.27
N VAL A 187 -15.24 10.69 -9.85
CA VAL A 187 -16.33 10.57 -10.83
C VAL A 187 -17.70 10.70 -10.15
N ILE A 188 -17.82 10.37 -8.86
CA ILE A 188 -19.09 10.40 -8.11
C ILE A 188 -19.73 11.80 -8.07
N PRO A 189 -19.05 12.89 -7.64
CA PRO A 189 -19.65 14.22 -7.66
C PRO A 189 -20.03 14.70 -9.07
N VAL A 190 -19.29 14.30 -10.11
CA VAL A 190 -19.68 14.62 -11.51
C VAL A 190 -20.96 13.90 -11.91
N LEU A 191 -21.14 12.63 -11.52
CA LEU A 191 -22.39 11.91 -11.75
C LEU A 191 -23.58 12.57 -11.02
N VAL A 192 -23.37 13.07 -9.80
CA VAL A 192 -24.41 13.78 -9.02
C VAL A 192 -24.84 15.07 -9.72
N GLU A 193 -23.90 15.94 -10.13
CA GLU A 193 -24.26 17.17 -10.84
C GLU A 193 -24.78 16.90 -12.26
N ALA A 194 -24.30 15.86 -12.95
CA ALA A 194 -24.82 15.45 -14.25
C ALA A 194 -26.31 15.04 -14.20
N ILE A 195 -26.73 14.35 -13.14
CA ILE A 195 -28.13 13.99 -12.92
C ILE A 195 -28.98 15.24 -12.65
N LYS A 196 -28.48 16.23 -11.92
CA LYS A 196 -29.17 17.51 -11.70
C LYS A 196 -29.28 18.33 -12.98
N GLU A 197 -28.19 18.46 -13.74
CA GLU A 197 -28.18 19.10 -15.07
C GLU A 197 -29.19 18.41 -16.01
N GLN A 198 -29.28 17.08 -15.97
CA GLN A 198 -30.27 16.31 -16.74
C GLN A 198 -31.70 16.53 -16.26
N GLN A 199 -31.95 16.58 -14.94
CA GLN A 199 -33.28 16.80 -14.37
C GLN A 199 -33.86 18.16 -14.75
N ILE A 200 -33.05 19.22 -14.73
CA ILE A 200 -33.45 20.57 -15.18
C ILE A 200 -33.89 20.57 -16.65
N ILE A 201 -33.22 19.78 -17.51
CA ILE A 201 -33.60 19.63 -18.92
C ILE A 201 -34.93 18.88 -19.07
N ILE A 202 -35.20 17.88 -18.21
CA ILE A 202 -36.48 17.14 -18.23
C ILE A 202 -37.63 18.04 -17.78
N GLU A 203 -37.44 18.81 -16.71
CA GLU A 203 -38.44 19.75 -16.18
C GLU A 203 -38.74 20.90 -17.16
N ALA A 204 -37.76 21.34 -17.95
CA ALA A 204 -37.94 22.34 -19.01
C ALA A 204 -38.59 21.80 -20.30
N LEU A 205 -38.96 20.51 -20.34
CA LEU A 205 -39.61 19.84 -21.47
C LEU A 205 -41.01 19.26 -21.11
N GLN A 206 -41.57 19.65 -19.96
CA GLN A 206 -42.89 19.25 -19.45
C GLN A 206 -43.89 20.41 -19.42
#